data_AF-A0AAN8HVG3-F1
#
_entry.id   AF-A0AAN8HVG3-F1
#
_cell.length_a   1.000
_cell.length_b   1.000
_cell.length_c   1.000
_cell.angle_alpha   90.00
_cell.angle_beta   90.00
_cell.angle_gamma   90.00
#
_symmetry.space_group_name_H-M   'P 1'
#
loop_
_entity.id
_entity.type
_entity.pdbx_description
1 polymer ?
#
loop_
_entity_poly.entity_id
_entity_poly.type
_entity_poly.pdbx_seq_one_letter_code
_entity_poly.pdbx_strand_id
1 'polypeptide(L)'
;MTLDVGLLRAQLRGSKLLDALRIYRQGYPDHMVFSEFRRRFDVLAPHLTKKHGRHYIVTDEKRAVEELLESLDLEKSSHHMGLSRVFFRAGTLSRLEEQRDVQTRRNISLFQAACRGYLARQAFKKRKIQHLAIRCIQKNIKKNRGVKGWPWWKLFTTVRPLIEVQLTEEQIRGKDEEIQQLKQKLEKVEKERNELRLSSDRLESRITELSSELADERNTGESASQMLESETSERLRLEKDMNDLQAKFDSTNKQMESMEMEVMEARLIRASELNGEMDDDDTGQTPSRAPDTR
;
A
#
# COMPACT_ATOMS: atom_id res chain seq x y z
N MET A 1 -48.73 31.83 2.48
CA MET A 1 -48.73 30.51 3.15
C MET A 1 -48.81 30.77 4.65
N THR A 2 -49.90 30.38 5.31
CA THR A 2 -50.02 30.46 6.76
C THR A 2 -49.28 29.29 7.39
N LEU A 3 -48.27 29.58 8.20
CA LEU A 3 -47.41 28.57 8.81
C LEU A 3 -48.12 27.98 10.04
N ASP A 4 -48.34 26.67 10.05
CA ASP A 4 -48.96 25.98 11.19
C ASP A 4 -47.97 25.90 12.36
N VAL A 5 -48.17 26.80 13.33
CA VAL A 5 -47.32 26.93 14.51
C VAL A 5 -47.42 25.70 15.42
N GLY A 6 -48.59 25.04 15.48
CA GLY A 6 -48.81 23.87 16.31
C GLY A 6 -48.02 22.68 15.79
N LEU A 7 -48.16 22.40 14.48
CA LEU A 7 -47.41 21.37 13.78
C LEU A 7 -45.90 21.62 13.86
N LEU A 8 -45.44 22.85 13.63
CA LEU A 8 -44.01 23.18 13.69
C LEU A 8 -43.43 22.92 15.09
N ARG A 9 -44.14 23.29 16.17
CA ARG A 9 -43.69 23.02 17.54
C ARG A 9 -43.60 21.53 17.83
N ALA A 10 -44.57 20.75 17.38
CA ALA A 10 -44.56 19.29 17.50
C ALA A 10 -43.36 18.69 16.74
N GLN A 11 -43.09 19.15 15.52
CA GLN A 11 -41.95 18.74 14.71
C GLN A 11 -40.61 19.09 15.37
N LEU A 12 -40.45 20.30 15.91
CA LEU A 12 -39.23 20.74 16.58
C LEU A 12 -38.93 19.95 17.86
N ARG A 13 -39.97 19.58 18.62
CA ARG A 13 -39.83 18.72 19.80
C ARG A 13 -39.56 17.26 19.43
N GLY A 14 -40.32 16.72 18.47
CA GLY A 14 -40.17 15.34 18.00
C GLY A 14 -38.80 15.06 17.38
N SER A 15 -38.23 16.05 16.68
CA SER A 15 -36.88 16.00 16.12
C SER A 15 -35.75 16.27 17.13
N LYS A 16 -36.08 16.60 18.39
CA LYS A 16 -35.11 16.96 19.45
C LYS A 16 -34.15 18.09 19.07
N LEU A 17 -34.55 18.99 18.16
CA LEU A 17 -33.68 20.06 17.65
C LEU A 17 -33.20 21.00 18.77
N LEU A 18 -34.04 21.27 19.77
CA LEU A 18 -33.69 22.13 20.90
C LEU A 18 -32.58 21.52 21.78
N ASP A 19 -32.58 20.19 21.95
CA ASP A 19 -31.54 19.50 22.70
C ASP A 19 -30.22 19.45 21.92
N ALA A 20 -30.30 19.21 20.60
CA ALA A 20 -29.13 19.30 19.72
C ALA A 20 -28.53 20.72 19.71
N LEU A 21 -29.35 21.77 19.66
CA LEU A 21 -28.92 23.16 19.78
C LEU A 21 -28.29 23.45 21.15
N ARG A 22 -28.84 22.89 22.23
CA ARG A 22 -28.26 23.03 23.56
C ARG A 22 -26.87 22.40 23.63
N ILE A 23 -26.70 21.19 23.09
CA ILE A 23 -25.39 20.52 22.98
C ILE A 23 -24.42 21.35 22.15
N TYR A 24 -24.86 21.88 21.00
CA TYR A 24 -24.02 22.72 20.14
C TYR A 24 -23.56 24.00 20.85
N ARG A 25 -24.46 24.66 21.60
CA ARG A 25 -24.14 25.88 22.34
C ARG A 25 -23.28 25.64 23.58
N GLN A 26 -23.53 24.55 24.31
CA GLN A 26 -22.87 24.24 25.59
C GLN A 26 -21.60 23.41 25.42
N GLY A 27 -21.47 22.67 24.32
CA GLY A 27 -20.30 21.87 23.98
C GLY A 27 -19.31 22.59 23.07
N TYR A 28 -18.44 21.78 22.47
CA TYR A 28 -17.39 22.20 21.55
C TYR A 28 -17.59 21.50 20.19
N PRO A 29 -18.45 22.05 19.31
CA PRO A 29 -18.83 21.37 18.07
C PRO A 29 -17.67 21.24 17.08
N ASP A 30 -16.73 22.18 17.10
CA ASP A 30 -15.58 22.20 16.19
C ASP A 30 -14.38 21.53 16.87
N HIS A 31 -13.61 20.73 16.12
CA HIS A 31 -12.43 20.07 16.66
C HIS A 31 -11.42 19.71 15.57
N MET A 32 -10.16 19.57 15.94
CA MET A 32 -9.11 19.11 15.03
C MET A 32 -7.94 18.46 15.75
N VAL A 33 -7.16 17.69 15.00
CA VAL A 33 -5.95 17.03 15.49
C VAL A 33 -4.85 18.06 15.75
N PHE A 34 -4.01 17.83 16.76
CA PHE A 34 -2.95 18.76 17.16
C PHE A 34 -2.00 19.14 16.02
N SER A 35 -1.52 18.15 15.26
CA SER A 35 -0.66 18.37 14.10
C SER A 35 -1.29 19.29 13.05
N GLU A 36 -2.60 19.14 12.81
CA GLU A 36 -3.33 19.97 11.87
C GLU A 36 -3.52 21.40 12.38
N PHE A 37 -3.91 21.57 13.66
CA PHE A 37 -4.06 22.89 14.28
C PHE A 37 -2.76 23.68 14.19
N ARG A 38 -1.66 23.06 14.60
CA ARG A 38 -0.32 23.66 14.54
C ARG A 38 0.04 24.08 13.12
N ARG A 39 -0.03 23.16 12.16
CA ARG A 39 0.28 23.46 10.74
C ARG A 39 -0.55 24.61 10.18
N ARG A 40 -1.84 24.70 10.54
CA ARG A 40 -2.77 25.73 10.03
C ARG A 40 -2.55 27.09 10.68
N PHE A 41 -2.28 27.14 11.98
CA PHE A 41 -2.33 28.37 12.78
C PHE A 41 -0.97 28.87 13.30
N ASP A 42 0.12 28.11 13.10
CA ASP A 42 1.50 28.53 13.41
C ASP A 42 1.88 29.90 12.80
N VAL A 43 1.28 30.25 11.65
CA VAL A 43 1.49 31.54 10.97
C VAL A 43 0.99 32.75 11.78
N LEU A 44 0.03 32.53 12.70
CA LEU A 44 -0.49 33.55 13.60
C LEU A 44 0.49 33.88 14.73
N ALA A 45 1.40 32.95 15.07
CA ALA A 45 2.44 33.15 16.08
C ALA A 45 3.87 32.98 15.49
N PRO A 46 4.35 33.92 14.64
CA PRO A 46 5.66 33.80 13.99
C PRO A 46 6.86 33.73 14.93
N HIS A 47 6.70 34.17 16.18
CA HIS A 47 7.77 34.13 17.19
C HIS A 47 7.98 32.72 17.75
N LEU A 48 6.93 31.88 17.81
CA LEU A 48 7.03 30.48 18.23
C LEU A 48 7.68 29.61 17.15
N THR A 49 7.34 29.84 15.89
CA THR A 49 7.92 29.10 14.75
C THR A 49 9.42 29.38 14.56
N LYS A 50 9.88 30.58 14.90
CA LYS A 50 11.31 30.95 14.86
C LYS A 50 12.14 30.26 15.95
N LYS A 51 11.58 30.02 17.13
CA LYS A 51 12.28 29.36 18.26
C LYS A 51 12.58 27.88 17.98
N HIS A 52 11.69 27.21 17.25
CA HIS A 52 11.76 25.76 17.05
C HIS A 52 12.52 25.36 15.76
N GLY A 53 12.68 26.27 14.79
CA GLY A 53 13.34 25.99 13.52
C GLY A 53 12.46 25.19 12.54
N ARG A 54 12.78 25.26 11.23
CA ARG A 54 11.95 24.66 10.16
C ARG A 54 11.92 23.12 10.16
N HIS A 55 12.80 22.48 10.93
CA HIS A 55 12.97 21.04 11.06
C HIS A 55 12.60 20.50 12.46
N TYR A 56 11.72 21.21 13.19
CA TYR A 56 11.31 20.74 14.50
C TYR A 56 10.34 19.55 14.40
N ILE A 57 10.87 18.35 14.64
CA ILE A 57 10.06 17.19 15.05
C ILE A 57 9.70 17.47 16.51
N VAL A 58 8.50 18.02 16.74
CA VAL A 58 7.99 18.21 18.10
C VAL A 58 7.82 16.83 18.72
N THR A 59 8.59 16.52 19.77
CA THR A 59 8.46 15.25 20.52
C THR A 59 7.11 15.16 21.26
N ASP A 60 6.48 16.31 21.53
CA ASP A 60 5.18 16.42 22.19
C ASP A 60 4.26 17.44 21.50
N GLU A 61 3.42 16.97 20.57
CA GLU A 61 2.46 17.81 19.82
C GLU A 61 1.47 18.53 20.73
N LYS A 62 1.11 17.93 21.87
CA LYS A 62 0.14 18.50 22.79
C LYS A 62 0.68 19.78 23.41
N ARG A 63 1.91 19.73 23.92
CA ARG A 63 2.58 20.91 24.50
C ARG A 63 2.74 22.04 23.49
N ALA A 64 3.11 21.74 22.24
CA ALA A 64 3.22 22.76 21.20
C ALA A 64 1.88 23.44 20.88
N VAL A 65 0.77 22.69 20.93
CA VAL A 65 -0.57 23.26 20.77
C VAL A 65 -0.97 24.11 21.99
N GLU A 66 -0.60 23.71 23.20
CA GLU A 66 -0.82 24.52 24.41
C GLU A 66 -0.08 25.87 24.31
N GLU A 67 1.21 25.86 23.98
CA GLU A 67 2.00 27.09 23.79
C GLU A 67 1.42 27.97 22.68
N LEU A 68 0.94 27.37 21.59
CA LEU A 68 0.30 28.10 20.50
C LEU A 68 -1.03 28.73 20.96
N LEU A 69 -1.88 28.01 21.68
CA LEU A 69 -3.15 28.52 22.22
C LEU A 69 -2.93 29.66 23.20
N GLU A 70 -1.91 29.57 24.05
CA GLU A 70 -1.50 30.65 24.96
C GLU A 70 -1.05 31.89 24.19
N SER A 71 -0.26 31.72 23.12
CA SER A 71 0.19 32.85 22.29
C SER A 71 -0.92 33.53 21.49
N LEU A 72 -2.01 32.80 21.19
CA LEU A 72 -3.18 33.31 20.50
C LEU A 72 -4.14 34.07 21.44
N ASP A 73 -3.88 34.06 22.75
CA ASP A 73 -4.67 34.74 23.79
C ASP A 73 -6.17 34.43 23.69
N LEU A 74 -6.49 33.15 23.45
CA LEU A 74 -7.88 32.69 23.40
C LEU A 74 -8.45 32.54 24.80
N GLU A 75 -9.71 32.93 24.97
CA GLU A 75 -10.43 32.73 26.22
C GLU A 75 -10.45 31.23 26.58
N LYS A 76 -10.14 30.89 27.84
CA LYS A 76 -10.10 29.48 28.29
C LYS A 76 -11.43 28.74 28.14
N SER A 77 -12.55 29.46 28.08
CA SER A 77 -13.89 28.89 27.85
C SER A 77 -14.16 28.56 26.37
N SER A 78 -13.37 29.14 25.44
CA SER A 78 -13.57 29.03 24.00
C SER A 78 -12.95 27.78 23.39
N HIS A 79 -12.09 27.09 24.13
CA HIS A 79 -11.39 25.89 23.67
C HIS A 79 -11.22 24.87 24.80
N HIS A 80 -11.00 23.62 24.43
CA HIS A 80 -10.72 22.54 25.36
C HIS A 80 -9.69 21.57 24.76
N MET A 81 -8.71 21.18 25.55
CA MET A 81 -7.66 20.24 25.14
C MET A 81 -8.05 18.81 25.48
N GLY A 82 -8.20 17.97 24.45
CA GLY A 82 -8.39 16.53 24.59
C GLY A 82 -7.07 15.76 24.62
N LEU A 83 -7.15 14.44 24.38
CA LEU A 83 -5.96 13.57 24.35
C LEU A 83 -5.11 13.74 23.09
N SER A 84 -5.76 13.88 21.93
CA SER A 84 -5.11 13.99 20.61
C SER A 84 -5.66 15.14 19.76
N ARG A 85 -6.66 15.84 20.29
CA ARG A 85 -7.46 16.83 19.57
C ARG A 85 -7.73 18.05 20.43
N VAL A 86 -7.78 19.20 19.79
CA VAL A 86 -8.27 20.44 20.37
C VAL A 86 -9.72 20.66 19.93
N PHE A 87 -10.56 21.06 20.88
CA PHE A 87 -11.99 21.28 20.70
C PHE A 87 -12.28 22.77 20.87
N PHE A 88 -13.20 23.33 20.09
CA PHE A 88 -13.51 24.75 20.03
C PHE A 88 -15.01 25.00 20.17
N ARG A 89 -15.34 26.11 20.85
CA ARG A 89 -16.68 26.66 20.84
C ARG A 89 -17.02 27.13 19.43
N ALA A 90 -18.29 27.02 19.07
CA ALA A 90 -18.83 27.51 17.82
C ALA A 90 -18.32 28.93 17.49
N GLY A 91 -17.75 29.11 16.30
CA GLY A 91 -17.25 30.39 15.81
C GLY A 91 -15.80 30.72 16.19
N THR A 92 -15.23 30.07 17.21
CA THR A 92 -13.83 30.32 17.60
C THR A 92 -12.87 29.92 16.49
N LEU A 93 -13.09 28.75 15.88
CA LEU A 93 -12.26 28.25 14.80
C LEU A 93 -12.37 29.14 13.55
N SER A 94 -13.59 29.56 13.19
CA SER A 94 -13.82 30.46 12.05
C SER A 94 -13.10 31.81 12.23
N ARG A 95 -13.08 32.36 13.44
CA ARG A 95 -12.33 33.59 13.75
C ARG A 95 -10.82 33.40 13.57
N LEU A 96 -10.28 32.26 13.99
CA LEU A 96 -8.85 31.94 13.77
C LEU A 96 -8.52 31.82 12.28
N GLU A 97 -9.41 31.23 11.48
CA GLU A 97 -9.22 31.13 10.02
C GLU A 97 -9.24 32.51 9.35
N GLU A 98 -10.14 33.40 9.77
CA GLU A 98 -10.17 34.77 9.25
C GLU A 98 -8.88 35.55 9.59
N GLN A 99 -8.38 35.43 10.82
CA GLN A 99 -7.10 36.03 11.21
C GLN A 99 -5.94 35.47 10.37
N ARG A 100 -5.93 34.16 10.11
CA ARG A 100 -4.91 33.49 9.30
C ARG A 100 -4.92 34.02 7.87
N ASP A 101 -6.10 34.20 7.31
CA ASP A 101 -6.28 34.71 5.95
C ASP A 101 -5.81 36.16 5.84
N VAL A 102 -6.13 37.02 6.82
CA VAL A 102 -5.61 38.40 6.88
C VAL A 102 -4.08 38.42 6.91
N GLN A 103 -3.46 37.57 7.74
CA GLN A 103 -2.01 37.50 7.89
C GLN A 103 -1.31 36.99 6.63
N THR A 104 -1.92 36.03 5.94
CA THR A 104 -1.31 35.36 4.77
C THR A 104 -1.58 36.13 3.46
N ARG A 105 -2.63 36.97 3.42
CA ARG A 105 -3.08 37.72 2.24
C ARG A 105 -1.95 38.48 1.54
N ARG A 106 -1.11 39.23 2.28
CA ARG A 106 -0.03 40.02 1.68
C ARG A 106 1.00 39.14 0.96
N ASN A 107 1.38 38.02 1.58
CA ASN A 107 2.34 37.09 0.99
C ASN A 107 1.78 36.45 -0.27
N ILE A 108 0.50 36.06 -0.26
CA ILE A 108 -0.19 35.54 -1.45
C ILE A 108 -0.22 36.59 -2.56
N SER A 109 -0.57 37.85 -2.26
CA SER A 109 -0.60 38.92 -3.27
C SER A 109 0.79 39.16 -3.88
N LEU A 110 1.85 39.19 -3.06
CA LEU A 110 3.23 39.34 -3.54
C LEU A 110 3.67 38.16 -4.43
N PHE A 111 3.35 36.93 -4.00
CA PHE A 111 3.63 35.73 -4.78
C PHE A 111 2.92 35.77 -6.14
N GLN A 112 1.61 36.06 -6.14
CA GLN A 112 0.85 36.17 -7.37
C GLN A 112 1.37 37.28 -8.29
N ALA A 113 1.77 38.43 -7.74
CA ALA A 113 2.37 39.51 -8.51
C ALA A 113 3.70 39.07 -9.16
N ALA A 114 4.54 38.33 -8.42
CA ALA A 114 5.78 37.76 -8.96
C ALA A 114 5.51 36.77 -10.10
N CYS A 115 4.56 35.86 -9.94
CA CYS A 115 4.16 34.90 -10.97
C CYS A 115 3.61 35.59 -12.22
N ARG A 116 2.67 36.54 -12.06
CA ARG A 116 2.12 37.30 -13.19
C ARG A 116 3.21 38.11 -13.90
N GLY A 117 4.10 38.75 -13.14
CA GLY A 117 5.25 39.47 -13.69
C GLY A 117 6.20 38.57 -14.48
N TYR A 118 6.48 37.36 -13.98
CA TYR A 118 7.30 36.37 -14.68
C TYR A 118 6.66 35.96 -16.02
N LEU A 119 5.38 35.59 -16.00
CA LEU A 119 4.64 35.21 -17.21
C LEU A 119 4.60 36.35 -18.23
N ALA A 120 4.34 37.59 -17.78
CA ALA A 120 4.32 38.76 -18.64
C ALA A 120 5.68 39.01 -19.32
N ARG A 121 6.79 38.85 -18.59
CA ARG A 121 8.14 38.99 -19.15
C ARG A 121 8.45 37.89 -20.18
N GLN A 122 8.02 36.65 -19.95
CA GLN A 122 8.19 35.56 -20.92
C GLN A 122 7.38 35.82 -22.20
N ALA A 123 6.11 36.22 -22.06
CA ALA A 123 5.27 36.60 -23.19
C ALA A 123 5.86 37.78 -23.97
N PHE A 124 6.40 38.79 -23.28
CA PHE A 124 7.07 39.93 -23.89
C PHE A 124 8.32 39.52 -24.67
N LYS A 125 9.19 38.66 -24.12
CA LYS A 125 10.37 38.15 -24.83
C LYS A 125 9.97 37.46 -26.14
N LYS A 126 8.96 36.59 -26.10
CA LYS A 126 8.42 35.93 -27.30
C LYS A 126 7.91 36.94 -28.32
N ARG A 127 7.09 37.91 -27.89
CA ARG A 127 6.53 38.95 -28.76
C ARG A 127 7.61 39.86 -29.34
N LYS A 128 8.67 40.17 -28.59
CA LYS A 128 9.81 40.97 -29.08
C LYS A 128 10.52 40.28 -30.24
N ILE A 129 10.79 38.98 -30.11
CA ILE A 129 11.42 38.18 -31.17
C ILE A 129 10.51 38.13 -32.41
N GLN A 130 9.23 37.84 -32.21
CA GLN A 130 8.24 37.83 -33.30
C GLN A 130 8.16 39.19 -34.01
N HIS A 131 8.12 40.28 -33.25
CA HIS A 131 8.06 41.63 -33.82
C HIS A 131 9.32 41.99 -34.61
N LEU A 132 10.50 41.57 -34.15
CA LEU A 132 11.74 41.74 -34.90
C LEU A 132 11.70 40.94 -36.21
N ALA A 133 11.27 39.68 -36.17
CA ALA A 133 11.13 38.83 -37.35
C ALA A 133 10.14 39.44 -38.36
N ILE A 134 8.97 39.89 -37.90
CA ILE A 134 7.96 40.57 -38.71
C ILE A 134 8.57 41.81 -39.37
N ARG A 135 9.29 42.65 -38.62
CA ARG A 135 9.95 43.84 -39.17
C ARG A 135 10.99 43.49 -40.24
N CYS A 136 11.80 42.46 -40.01
CA CYS A 136 12.78 41.98 -41.00
C CYS A 136 12.10 41.50 -42.28
N ILE A 137 11.04 40.70 -42.16
CA ILE A 137 10.27 40.19 -43.30
C ILE A 137 9.62 41.34 -44.06
N GLN A 138 8.92 42.25 -43.38
CA GLN A 138 8.28 43.41 -43.99
C GLN A 138 9.28 44.32 -44.72
N LYS A 139 10.46 44.55 -44.12
CA LYS A 139 11.55 45.32 -44.76
C LYS A 139 12.02 44.64 -46.05
N ASN A 140 12.24 43.32 -46.01
CA ASN A 140 12.63 42.54 -47.19
C ASN A 140 11.55 42.57 -48.28
N ILE A 141 10.29 42.38 -47.94
CA ILE A 141 9.17 42.45 -48.90
C ILE A 141 9.14 43.84 -49.56
N LYS A 142 9.30 44.92 -48.78
CA LYS A 142 9.33 46.29 -49.33
C LYS A 142 10.50 46.49 -50.29
N LYS A 143 11.69 45.99 -49.95
CA LYS A 143 12.87 46.06 -50.84
C LYS A 143 12.68 45.20 -52.10
N ASN A 144 12.22 43.96 -51.95
CA ASN A 144 11.94 43.07 -53.08
C ASN A 144 10.89 43.67 -54.03
N ARG A 145 9.82 44.29 -53.51
CA ARG A 145 8.81 44.97 -54.34
C ARG A 145 9.44 46.10 -55.19
N GLY A 146 10.42 46.83 -54.65
CA GLY A 146 11.14 47.87 -55.38
C GLY A 146 12.10 47.34 -56.45
N VAL A 147 12.65 46.14 -56.27
CA VAL A 147 13.69 45.56 -57.14
C VAL A 147 13.12 44.56 -58.16
N LYS A 148 11.97 43.91 -57.86
CA LYS A 148 11.35 42.86 -58.70
C LYS A 148 11.07 43.30 -60.15
N GLY A 149 10.77 44.59 -60.35
CA GLY A 149 10.53 45.15 -61.69
C GLY A 149 11.81 45.46 -62.49
N TRP A 150 12.97 45.54 -61.83
CA TRP A 150 14.23 45.99 -62.42
C TRP A 150 14.81 44.96 -63.39
N PRO A 151 15.13 45.33 -64.65
CA PRO A 151 15.62 44.38 -65.66
C PRO A 151 16.88 43.61 -65.24
N TRP A 152 17.84 44.27 -64.57
CA TRP A 152 19.05 43.63 -64.06
C TRP A 152 18.77 42.57 -62.99
N TRP A 153 17.78 42.82 -62.13
CA TRP A 153 17.35 41.82 -61.14
C TRP A 153 16.69 40.62 -61.81
N LYS A 154 15.84 40.84 -62.82
CA LYS A 154 15.22 39.75 -63.60
C LYS A 154 16.29 38.88 -64.25
N LEU A 155 17.24 39.49 -64.97
CA LEU A 155 18.37 38.81 -65.60
C LEU A 155 19.16 37.98 -64.59
N PHE A 156 19.52 38.57 -63.45
CA PHE A 156 20.24 37.86 -62.39
C PHE A 156 19.44 36.65 -61.87
N THR A 157 18.14 36.82 -61.58
CA THR A 157 17.30 35.72 -61.07
C THR A 157 17.06 34.61 -62.08
N THR A 158 17.07 34.89 -63.39
CA THR A 158 16.93 33.86 -64.43
C THR A 158 18.24 33.14 -64.70
N VAL A 159 19.37 33.84 -64.66
CA VAL A 159 20.68 33.27 -65.00
C VAL A 159 21.29 32.53 -63.81
N ARG A 160 21.12 33.00 -62.57
CA ARG A 160 21.74 32.41 -61.37
C ARG A 160 21.42 30.92 -61.18
N PRO A 161 20.18 30.42 -61.30
CA PRO A 161 19.88 28.99 -61.16
C PRO A 161 20.58 28.11 -62.22
N LEU A 162 20.86 28.66 -63.41
CA LEU A 162 21.57 27.94 -64.48
C LEU A 162 23.07 27.77 -64.15
N ILE A 163 23.59 28.59 -63.24
CA ILE A 163 24.98 28.56 -62.76
C ILE A 163 25.10 27.76 -61.45
N GLU A 164 24.00 27.54 -60.71
CA GLU A 164 23.95 26.85 -59.40
C GLU A 164 24.19 25.31 -59.47
N VAL A 165 24.89 24.80 -60.48
CA VAL A 165 25.34 23.40 -60.55
C VAL A 165 26.21 23.02 -59.33
N GLN A 166 26.92 23.98 -58.73
CA GLN A 166 27.71 23.75 -57.51
C GLN A 166 26.88 23.58 -56.23
N LEU A 167 25.63 24.06 -56.19
CA LEU A 167 24.75 23.87 -55.03
C LEU A 167 24.26 22.42 -54.92
N THR A 168 24.16 21.73 -56.06
CA THR A 168 23.80 20.32 -56.13
C THR A 168 24.81 19.43 -55.41
N GLU A 169 26.11 19.74 -55.49
CA GLU A 169 27.16 18.98 -54.79
C GLU A 169 27.10 19.16 -53.27
N GLU A 170 26.88 20.38 -52.77
CA GLU A 170 26.68 20.59 -51.33
C GLU A 170 25.38 19.98 -50.81
N GLN A 171 24.31 20.00 -51.62
CA GLN A 171 23.04 19.34 -51.28
C GLN A 171 23.18 17.81 -51.27
N ILE A 172 23.96 17.24 -52.20
CA ILE A 172 24.29 15.81 -52.21
C ILE A 172 25.12 15.48 -50.97
N ARG A 173 26.17 16.26 -50.67
CA ARG A 173 27.01 16.08 -49.46
C ARG A 173 26.18 16.14 -48.17
N GLY A 174 25.28 17.12 -48.06
CA GLY A 174 24.39 17.23 -46.90
C GLY A 174 23.43 16.05 -46.77
N LYS A 175 22.90 15.54 -47.89
CA LYS A 175 22.07 14.32 -47.90
C LYS A 175 22.89 13.07 -47.56
N ASP A 176 24.14 12.98 -48.01
CA ASP A 176 25.03 11.86 -47.69
C ASP A 176 25.38 11.84 -46.20
N GLU A 177 25.64 13.01 -45.59
CA GLU A 177 25.81 13.15 -44.15
C GLU A 177 24.56 12.72 -43.37
N GLU A 178 23.37 13.12 -43.82
CA GLU A 178 22.10 12.73 -43.22
C GLU A 178 21.86 11.21 -43.34
N ILE A 179 22.14 10.63 -44.50
CA ILE A 179 22.10 9.17 -44.73
C ILE A 179 23.08 8.46 -43.79
N GLN A 180 24.28 8.99 -43.62
CA GLN A 180 25.29 8.39 -42.74
C GLN A 180 24.85 8.43 -41.27
N GLN A 181 24.26 9.54 -40.82
CA GLN A 181 23.68 9.65 -39.48
C GLN A 181 22.50 8.70 -39.27
N LEU A 182 21.63 8.54 -40.28
CA LEU A 182 20.51 7.60 -40.22
C LEU A 182 20.98 6.15 -40.20
N LYS A 183 22.00 5.79 -40.98
CA LYS A 183 22.62 4.46 -40.96
C LYS A 183 23.20 4.13 -39.59
N GLN A 184 23.92 5.06 -38.95
CA GLN A 184 24.45 4.86 -37.60
C GLN A 184 23.35 4.66 -36.56
N LYS A 185 22.26 5.42 -36.66
CA LYS A 185 21.10 5.25 -35.77
C LYS A 185 20.41 3.90 -35.99
N LEU A 186 20.26 3.48 -37.25
CA LEU A 186 19.67 2.19 -37.60
C LEU A 186 20.50 1.04 -37.03
N GLU A 187 21.82 1.07 -37.23
CA GLU A 187 22.72 0.03 -36.72
C GLU A 187 22.66 -0.06 -35.18
N LYS A 188 22.58 1.09 -34.49
CA LYS A 188 22.43 1.13 -33.03
C LYS A 188 21.11 0.49 -32.59
N VAL A 189 20.00 0.85 -33.22
CA VAL A 189 18.67 0.29 -32.90
C VAL A 189 18.61 -1.20 -33.21
N GLU A 190 19.24 -1.66 -34.29
CA GLU A 190 19.30 -3.08 -34.63
C GLU A 190 20.08 -3.90 -33.60
N LYS A 191 21.20 -3.36 -33.09
CA LYS A 191 21.96 -3.97 -31.99
C LYS A 191 21.13 -4.06 -30.71
N GLU A 192 20.51 -2.96 -30.29
CA GLU A 192 19.64 -2.93 -29.11
C GLU A 192 18.46 -3.91 -29.24
N ARG A 193 17.84 -3.99 -30.42
CA ARG A 193 16.76 -4.95 -30.71
C ARG A 193 17.23 -6.39 -30.58
N ASN A 194 18.42 -6.71 -31.12
CA ASN A 194 18.98 -8.05 -31.03
C ASN A 194 19.31 -8.45 -29.59
N GLU A 195 19.87 -7.52 -28.80
CA GLU A 195 20.15 -7.73 -27.38
C GLU A 195 18.87 -7.97 -26.57
N LEU A 196 17.83 -7.15 -26.79
CA LEU A 196 16.53 -7.32 -26.14
C LEU A 196 15.87 -8.64 -26.53
N ARG A 197 15.96 -9.05 -27.80
CA ARG A 197 15.44 -10.34 -28.26
C ARG A 197 16.13 -11.50 -27.55
N LEU A 198 17.47 -11.49 -27.50
CA LEU A 198 18.23 -12.53 -26.77
C LEU A 198 17.89 -12.55 -25.27
N SER A 199 17.64 -11.38 -24.66
CA SER A 199 17.19 -11.31 -23.28
C SER A 199 15.79 -11.88 -23.09
N SER A 200 14.87 -11.63 -24.03
CA SER A 200 13.51 -12.19 -24.00
C SER A 200 13.56 -13.70 -24.08
N ASP A 201 14.30 -14.25 -25.04
CA ASP A 201 14.44 -15.70 -25.24
C ASP A 201 15.00 -16.39 -23.97
N ARG A 202 15.96 -15.75 -23.28
CA ARG A 202 16.50 -16.24 -22.00
C ARG A 202 15.47 -16.21 -20.87
N LEU A 203 14.71 -15.12 -20.75
CA LEU A 203 13.69 -14.99 -19.71
C LEU A 203 12.54 -15.96 -19.95
N GLU A 204 12.14 -16.18 -21.20
CA GLU A 204 11.15 -17.19 -21.58
C GLU A 204 11.62 -18.59 -21.19
N SER A 205 12.87 -18.97 -21.50
CA SER A 205 13.45 -20.24 -21.03
C SER A 205 13.38 -20.36 -19.52
N ARG A 206 13.76 -19.30 -18.79
CA ARG A 206 13.72 -19.33 -17.31
C ARG A 206 12.30 -19.43 -16.76
N ILE A 207 11.33 -18.78 -17.38
CA ILE A 207 9.91 -18.92 -17.02
C ILE A 207 9.45 -20.36 -17.24
N THR A 208 9.82 -20.99 -18.35
CA THR A 208 9.44 -22.39 -18.62
C THR A 208 10.04 -23.36 -17.61
N GLU A 209 11.33 -23.19 -17.27
CA GLU A 209 12.01 -23.97 -16.22
C GLU A 209 11.32 -23.82 -14.87
N LEU A 210 11.14 -22.58 -14.39
CA LEU A 210 10.50 -22.31 -13.09
C LEU A 210 9.05 -22.80 -13.04
N SER A 211 8.33 -22.76 -14.17
CA SER A 211 6.97 -23.27 -14.25
C SER A 211 6.94 -24.80 -14.12
N SER A 212 7.93 -25.50 -14.68
CA SER A 212 8.10 -26.94 -14.51
C SER A 212 8.45 -27.29 -13.06
N GLU A 213 9.46 -26.62 -12.48
CA GLU A 213 9.87 -26.81 -11.08
C GLU A 213 8.67 -26.59 -10.14
N LEU A 214 7.89 -25.54 -10.35
CA LEU A 214 6.69 -25.27 -9.55
C LEU A 214 5.60 -26.35 -9.72
N ALA A 215 5.46 -26.93 -10.91
CA ALA A 215 4.52 -28.03 -11.13
C ALA A 215 4.97 -29.30 -10.41
N ASP A 216 6.27 -29.62 -10.44
CA ASP A 216 6.85 -30.77 -9.76
C ASP A 216 6.72 -30.64 -8.22
N GLU A 217 6.98 -29.45 -7.68
CA GLU A 217 6.79 -29.15 -6.25
C GLU A 217 5.31 -29.26 -5.83
N ARG A 218 4.38 -28.79 -6.68
CA ARG A 218 2.93 -28.94 -6.42
C ARG A 218 2.51 -30.40 -6.40
N ASN A 219 2.95 -31.20 -7.37
CA ASN A 219 2.66 -32.63 -7.43
C ASN A 219 3.24 -33.37 -6.21
N THR A 220 4.47 -33.02 -5.82
CA THR A 220 5.12 -33.57 -4.62
C THR A 220 4.35 -33.21 -3.36
N GLY A 221 3.94 -31.94 -3.22
CA GLY A 221 3.12 -31.46 -2.10
C GLY A 221 1.75 -32.12 -2.04
N GLU A 222 1.10 -32.34 -3.19
CA GLU A 222 -0.18 -33.04 -3.28
C GLU A 222 -0.03 -34.52 -2.87
N SER A 223 1.00 -35.21 -3.36
CA SER A 223 1.29 -36.59 -2.96
C SER A 223 1.57 -36.71 -1.46
N ALA A 224 2.36 -35.80 -0.89
CA ALA A 224 2.61 -35.75 0.55
C ALA A 224 1.33 -35.49 1.36
N SER A 225 0.45 -34.61 0.88
CA SER A 225 -0.84 -34.34 1.52
C SER A 225 -1.76 -35.55 1.49
N GLN A 226 -1.81 -36.31 0.38
CA GLN A 226 -2.59 -37.54 0.27
C GLN A 226 -2.08 -38.62 1.23
N MET A 227 -0.76 -38.78 1.35
CA MET A 227 -0.15 -39.69 2.32
C MET A 227 -0.46 -39.30 3.76
N LEU A 228 -0.43 -38.01 4.08
CA LEU A 228 -0.81 -37.53 5.41
C LEU A 228 -2.30 -37.82 5.70
N GLU A 229 -3.18 -37.60 4.72
CA GLU A 229 -4.60 -37.90 4.86
C GLU A 229 -4.85 -39.40 5.09
N SER A 230 -4.18 -40.29 4.34
CA SER A 230 -4.27 -41.73 4.57
C SER A 230 -3.79 -42.14 5.97
N GLU A 231 -2.62 -41.66 6.39
CA GLU A 231 -2.07 -41.94 7.73
C GLU A 231 -2.98 -41.41 8.85
N THR A 232 -3.55 -40.20 8.70
CA THR A 232 -4.50 -39.67 9.68
C THR A 232 -5.79 -40.51 9.75
N SER A 233 -6.27 -41.02 8.62
CA SER A 233 -7.45 -41.90 8.58
C SER A 233 -7.18 -43.26 9.23
N GLU A 234 -5.99 -43.83 9.02
CA GLU A 234 -5.58 -45.08 9.66
C GLU A 234 -5.39 -44.90 11.17
N ARG A 235 -4.78 -43.77 11.58
CA ARG A 235 -4.63 -43.42 13.00
C ARG A 235 -6.00 -43.33 13.68
N LEU A 236 -6.99 -42.68 13.06
CA LEU A 236 -8.35 -42.59 13.61
C LEU A 236 -9.03 -43.96 13.69
N ARG A 237 -8.82 -44.85 12.70
CA ARG A 237 -9.35 -46.22 12.73
C ARG A 237 -8.73 -47.02 13.88
N LEU A 238 -7.40 -46.99 14.01
CA LEU A 238 -6.67 -47.68 15.08
C LEU A 238 -7.03 -47.14 16.46
N GLU A 239 -7.23 -45.82 16.60
CA GLU A 239 -7.68 -45.20 17.85
C GLU A 239 -9.08 -45.68 18.23
N LYS A 240 -9.99 -45.84 17.25
CA LYS A 240 -11.29 -46.46 17.47
C LYS A 240 -11.17 -47.94 17.87
N ASP A 241 -10.39 -48.73 17.15
CA ASP A 241 -10.19 -50.15 17.44
C ASP A 241 -9.57 -50.36 18.83
N MET A 242 -8.61 -49.51 19.22
CA MET A 242 -8.02 -49.51 20.56
C MET A 242 -9.06 -49.21 21.64
N ASN A 243 -9.90 -48.19 21.44
CA ASN A 243 -10.98 -47.87 22.37
C ASN A 243 -12.00 -49.03 22.50
N ASP A 244 -12.36 -49.67 21.40
CA ASP A 244 -13.25 -50.83 21.40
C ASP A 244 -12.62 -52.05 22.09
N LEU A 245 -11.31 -52.27 21.90
CA LEU A 245 -10.57 -53.35 22.55
C LEU A 245 -10.38 -53.09 24.04
N GLN A 246 -10.13 -51.85 24.44
CA GLN A 246 -10.07 -51.43 25.84
C GLN A 246 -11.43 -51.67 26.52
N ALA A 247 -12.53 -51.28 25.88
CA ALA A 247 -13.87 -51.53 26.41
C ALA A 247 -14.17 -53.03 26.57
N LYS A 248 -13.73 -53.87 25.62
CA LYS A 248 -13.84 -55.34 25.72
C LYS A 248 -12.97 -55.89 26.85
N PHE A 249 -11.72 -55.44 26.97
CA PHE A 249 -10.80 -55.85 28.03
C PHE A 249 -11.40 -55.53 29.40
N ASP A 250 -11.89 -54.31 29.60
CA ASP A 250 -12.53 -53.88 30.84
C ASP A 250 -13.78 -54.74 31.15
N SER A 251 -14.54 -55.14 30.14
CA SER A 251 -15.69 -56.05 30.29
C SER A 251 -15.27 -57.47 30.68
N THR A 252 -14.25 -58.04 30.03
CA THR A 252 -13.73 -59.39 30.37
C THR A 252 -13.05 -59.41 31.72
N ASN A 253 -12.34 -58.34 32.10
CA ASN A 253 -11.70 -58.24 33.40
C ASN A 253 -12.75 -58.22 34.51
N LYS A 254 -13.87 -57.48 34.33
CA LYS A 254 -15.02 -57.54 35.25
C LYS A 254 -15.64 -58.94 35.33
N GLN A 255 -15.74 -59.66 34.21
CA GLN A 255 -16.22 -61.05 34.21
C GLN A 255 -15.26 -62.00 34.93
N MET A 256 -13.95 -61.85 34.72
CA MET A 256 -12.92 -62.62 35.39
C MET A 256 -12.95 -62.39 36.90
N GLU A 257 -13.01 -61.13 37.35
CA GLU A 257 -13.18 -60.78 38.77
C GLU A 257 -14.44 -61.42 39.36
N SER A 258 -15.56 -61.44 38.61
CA SER A 258 -16.79 -62.13 39.02
C SER A 258 -16.60 -63.65 39.14
N MET A 259 -15.96 -64.28 38.16
CA MET A 259 -15.71 -65.73 38.17
C MET A 259 -14.67 -66.13 39.22
N GLU A 260 -13.65 -65.31 39.48
CA GLU A 260 -12.69 -65.53 40.56
C GLU A 260 -13.37 -65.47 41.92
N MET A 261 -14.33 -64.56 42.12
CA MET A 261 -15.19 -64.57 43.30
C MET A 261 -16.00 -65.87 43.39
N GLU A 262 -16.63 -66.33 42.31
CA GLU A 262 -17.38 -67.61 42.29
C GLU A 262 -16.48 -68.85 42.51
N VAL A 263 -15.28 -68.89 41.95
CA VAL A 263 -14.33 -70.01 42.12
C VAL A 263 -13.73 -69.99 43.52
N MET A 264 -13.48 -68.81 44.10
CA MET A 264 -13.08 -68.70 45.49
C MET A 264 -14.20 -69.24 46.40
N GLU A 265 -15.46 -68.90 46.13
CA GLU A 265 -16.63 -69.50 46.79
C GLU A 265 -16.67 -71.03 46.61
N ALA A 266 -16.39 -71.57 45.41
CA ALA A 266 -16.44 -73.01 45.14
C ALA A 266 -15.24 -73.83 45.66
N ARG A 267 -14.01 -73.28 45.67
CA ARG A 267 -12.82 -73.96 46.21
C ARG A 267 -12.89 -74.10 47.72
N LEU A 268 -13.49 -73.13 48.41
CA LEU A 268 -13.87 -73.24 49.82
C LEU A 268 -14.80 -74.44 50.06
N ILE A 269 -15.56 -74.88 49.05
CA ILE A 269 -16.46 -76.05 49.14
C ILE A 269 -15.75 -77.38 48.79
N ARG A 270 -14.76 -77.42 47.89
CA ARG A 270 -14.16 -78.70 47.40
C ARG A 270 -12.89 -79.13 48.13
N ALA A 271 -12.13 -78.21 48.73
CA ALA A 271 -10.99 -78.55 49.57
C ALA A 271 -11.39 -79.42 50.79
N SER A 272 -12.70 -79.49 51.10
CA SER A 272 -13.22 -80.45 52.07
C SER A 272 -13.36 -81.91 51.56
N GLU A 273 -12.97 -82.28 50.31
CA GLU A 273 -13.34 -83.59 49.72
C GLU A 273 -12.24 -84.59 49.24
N LEU A 274 -11.00 -84.23 48.81
CA LEU A 274 -10.09 -85.16 48.07
C LEU A 274 -8.65 -85.31 48.61
N ASN A 275 -8.36 -86.43 49.30
CA ASN A 275 -7.01 -86.83 49.74
C ASN A 275 -6.79 -88.37 49.63
N GLY A 276 -7.24 -89.03 48.54
CA GLY A 276 -7.13 -90.49 48.37
C GLY A 276 -6.93 -91.00 46.93
N GLU A 277 -5.98 -91.93 46.80
CA GLU A 277 -5.84 -93.00 45.78
C GLU A 277 -5.32 -92.67 44.36
N MET A 278 -4.06 -93.03 44.10
CA MET A 278 -3.48 -93.36 42.78
C MET A 278 -2.38 -94.40 43.05
N ASP A 279 -2.43 -95.58 42.44
CA ASP A 279 -1.31 -96.54 42.42
C ASP A 279 -1.14 -97.13 41.00
N ASP A 280 0.13 -97.23 40.61
CA ASP A 280 0.75 -98.05 39.56
C ASP A 280 0.73 -97.57 38.08
N ASP A 281 1.47 -96.48 37.78
CA ASP A 281 2.87 -96.43 37.25
C ASP A 281 3.43 -97.64 36.43
N ASP A 282 4.43 -97.58 35.54
CA ASP A 282 5.45 -96.61 35.06
C ASP A 282 6.20 -97.33 33.88
N THR A 283 6.92 -96.69 32.96
CA THR A 283 8.37 -96.39 33.13
C THR A 283 8.91 -95.65 31.92
N GLY A 284 9.73 -94.64 32.17
CA GLY A 284 10.48 -93.98 31.11
C GLY A 284 11.33 -92.76 31.45
N GLN A 285 12.05 -92.79 32.57
CA GLN A 285 13.34 -92.15 32.86
C GLN A 285 13.76 -90.90 32.04
N THR A 286 13.77 -89.70 32.64
CA THR A 286 14.91 -89.07 33.40
C THR A 286 16.07 -88.56 32.52
N PRO A 287 17.10 -87.85 33.03
CA PRO A 287 17.17 -86.91 34.16
C PRO A 287 17.99 -85.61 33.88
N SER A 288 17.65 -84.55 34.62
CA SER A 288 18.55 -83.75 35.49
C SER A 288 19.57 -82.72 34.95
N ARG A 289 19.63 -81.65 35.76
CA ARG A 289 20.75 -80.76 36.14
C ARG A 289 20.97 -79.52 35.24
N ALA A 290 20.46 -78.33 35.60
CA ALA A 290 20.94 -77.36 36.63
C ALA A 290 22.30 -76.72 36.26
N PRO A 291 22.73 -75.59 36.86
CA PRO A 291 22.01 -74.54 37.60
C PRO A 291 22.45 -73.10 37.18
N ASP A 292 21.86 -72.12 37.87
CA ASP A 292 22.50 -70.88 38.36
C ASP A 292 22.86 -69.69 37.43
N THR A 293 22.33 -68.53 37.87
CA THR A 293 22.91 -67.16 37.92
C THR A 293 23.72 -66.63 36.73
N ARG A 294 23.28 -65.54 36.09
CA ARG A 294 23.54 -64.12 36.42
C ARG A 294 22.88 -63.21 35.40
#